data_AF-A0A2E3ULP6-F1
#
_entry.id   AF-A0A2E3ULP6-F1
#
_cell.length_a   1.000
_cell.length_b   1.000
_cell.length_c   1.000
_cell.angle_alpha   90.00
_cell.angle_beta   90.00
_cell.angle_gamma   90.00
#
_symmetry.space_group_name_H-M   'P 1'
#
loop_
_entity.id
_entity.type
_entity.pdbx_description
1 polymer ?
#
loop_
_entity_poly.entity_id
_entity_poly.type
_entity_poly.pdbx_seq_one_letter_code
_entity_poly.pdbx_strand_id
1 'polypeptide(L)'
;MLGEVLGVERRRRWSDEEKLEILLEVGAGGASVTQVAQRHELTRSQIYGWRRDLKKKGLWSPDRGAVFLPLDFGTQSEPAHSPPARPVFVELRLGNGRCLRFDSSMDGEALTGLIRAVEAA
;
A
#
# COMPACT_ATOMS: atom_id res chain seq x y z
N MET A 1 -25.66 -20.58 14.11
CA MET A 1 -24.88 -21.17 15.23
C MET A 1 -24.04 -20.07 15.85
N LEU A 2 -24.60 -19.36 16.84
CA LEU A 2 -23.85 -18.42 17.66
C LEU A 2 -23.01 -19.24 18.63
N GLY A 3 -21.68 -19.12 18.54
CA GLY A 3 -20.79 -19.71 19.53
C GLY A 3 -21.13 -19.14 20.89
N GLU A 4 -21.58 -20.02 21.77
CA GLU A 4 -21.81 -19.74 23.18
C GLU A 4 -20.49 -19.24 23.77
N VAL A 5 -20.43 -17.93 24.02
CA VAL A 5 -19.45 -17.38 24.95
C VAL A 5 -19.93 -17.83 26.32
N LEU A 6 -19.49 -19.01 26.76
CA LEU A 6 -19.71 -19.53 28.10
C LEU A 6 -19.01 -18.59 29.09
N GLY A 7 -19.76 -17.59 29.52
CA GLY A 7 -19.41 -16.69 30.60
C GLY A 7 -19.51 -17.39 31.94
N VAL A 8 -18.65 -18.37 32.21
CA VAL A 8 -18.36 -18.92 33.54
C VAL A 8 -16.98 -19.58 33.46
N GLU A 9 -15.90 -18.87 33.79
CA GLU A 9 -14.76 -19.46 34.54
C GLU A 9 -13.83 -18.33 35.00
N ARG A 10 -13.62 -18.24 36.31
CA ARG A 10 -12.99 -17.11 36.99
C ARG A 10 -11.52 -16.92 36.61
N ARG A 11 -11.28 -15.94 35.73
CA ARG A 11 -10.07 -15.08 35.75
C ARG A 11 -8.74 -15.86 35.74
N ARG A 12 -8.52 -16.73 34.75
CA ARG A 12 -7.15 -17.17 34.44
C ARG A 12 -6.31 -15.91 34.22
N ARG A 13 -5.46 -15.62 35.20
CA ARG A 13 -4.56 -14.46 35.19
C ARG A 13 -3.32 -14.89 34.44
N TRP A 14 -3.28 -14.52 33.17
CA TRP A 14 -2.09 -14.69 32.36
C TRP A 14 -1.02 -13.71 32.82
N SER A 15 0.09 -14.25 33.32
CA SER A 15 1.33 -13.50 33.50
C SER A 15 1.82 -12.97 32.16
N ASP A 16 2.70 -11.97 32.21
CA ASP A 16 3.25 -11.44 30.95
C ASP A 16 4.10 -12.50 30.23
N GLU A 17 4.72 -13.44 30.96
CA GLU A 17 5.48 -14.57 30.40
C GLU A 17 4.57 -15.55 29.64
N GLU A 18 3.49 -16.02 30.26
CA GLU A 18 2.57 -16.95 29.58
C GLU A 18 1.92 -16.29 28.35
N LYS A 19 1.65 -14.98 28.39
CA LYS A 19 1.17 -14.26 27.21
C LYS A 19 2.23 -14.25 26.10
N LEU A 20 3.51 -14.11 26.44
CA LEU A 20 4.59 -14.11 25.48
C LEU A 20 4.75 -15.50 24.84
N GLU A 21 4.75 -16.58 25.62
CA GLU A 21 4.80 -17.95 25.09
C GLU A 21 3.70 -18.20 24.06
N ILE A 22 2.46 -17.84 24.39
CA ILE A 22 1.32 -18.00 23.48
C ILE A 22 1.47 -17.12 22.24
N LEU A 23 1.98 -15.90 22.39
CA LEU A 23 2.21 -15.00 21.25
C LEU A 23 3.33 -15.49 20.32
N LEU A 24 4.34 -16.18 20.86
CA LEU A 24 5.42 -16.78 20.08
C LEU A 24 4.96 -18.02 19.27
N GLU A 25 3.95 -18.74 19.75
CA GLU A 25 3.30 -19.80 18.95
C GLU A 25 2.63 -19.24 17.68
N VAL A 26 2.23 -17.97 17.68
CA VAL A 26 1.62 -17.35 16.50
C VAL A 26 2.68 -17.14 15.41
N GLY A 27 2.50 -17.80 14.27
CA GLY A 27 3.43 -17.80 13.15
C GLY A 27 4.47 -18.92 13.23
N ALA A 28 4.68 -19.54 14.40
CA ALA A 28 5.50 -20.74 14.51
C ALA A 28 4.87 -21.88 13.68
N GLY A 29 5.65 -22.43 12.75
CA GLY A 29 5.16 -23.47 11.84
C GLY A 29 3.95 -23.07 10.98
N GLY A 30 3.75 -21.76 10.75
CA GLY A 30 2.60 -21.25 9.99
C GLY A 30 1.28 -21.19 10.77
N ALA A 31 1.31 -21.41 12.10
CA ALA A 31 0.10 -21.33 12.92
C ALA A 31 -0.51 -19.92 12.89
N SER A 32 -1.79 -19.84 12.54
CA SER A 32 -2.53 -18.58 12.51
C SER A 32 -2.98 -18.16 13.91
N VAL A 33 -3.24 -16.85 14.09
CA VAL A 33 -3.85 -16.30 15.32
C VAL A 33 -5.12 -17.04 15.72
N THR A 34 -5.93 -17.47 14.75
CA THR A 34 -7.19 -18.21 15.00
C THR A 34 -6.93 -19.59 15.59
N GLN A 35 -5.94 -20.31 15.06
CA GLN A 35 -5.60 -21.65 15.55
C GLN A 35 -5.03 -21.60 16.96
N VAL A 36 -4.12 -20.65 17.23
CA VAL A 36 -3.56 -20.44 18.57
C VAL A 36 -4.64 -20.02 19.57
N ALA A 37 -5.57 -19.14 19.16
CA ALA A 37 -6.70 -18.74 19.97
C ALA A 37 -7.58 -19.94 20.37
N GLN A 38 -7.91 -20.81 19.41
CA GLN A 38 -8.70 -22.02 19.69
C GLN A 38 -7.98 -22.98 20.63
N ARG A 39 -6.67 -23.19 20.44
CA ARG A 39 -5.86 -24.10 21.27
C ARG A 39 -5.82 -23.69 22.74
N HIS A 40 -5.79 -22.38 23.00
CA HIS A 40 -5.68 -21.82 24.35
C HIS A 40 -7.01 -21.32 24.91
N GLU A 41 -8.14 -21.63 24.24
CA GLU A 41 -9.48 -21.17 24.59
C GLU A 41 -9.58 -19.64 24.75
N LEU A 42 -8.84 -18.92 23.90
CA LEU A 42 -8.80 -17.47 23.85
C LEU A 42 -9.63 -16.95 22.68
N THR A 43 -10.09 -15.71 22.80
CA THR A 43 -10.58 -14.95 21.66
C THR A 43 -9.42 -14.30 20.91
N ARG A 44 -9.56 -14.13 19.59
CA ARG A 44 -8.59 -13.37 18.78
C ARG A 44 -8.39 -11.94 19.32
N SER A 45 -9.46 -11.33 19.83
CA SER A 45 -9.42 -9.99 20.43
C SER A 45 -8.51 -9.93 21.67
N GLN A 46 -8.52 -10.96 22.54
CA GLN A 46 -7.60 -11.04 23.67
C GLN A 46 -6.13 -11.09 23.23
N ILE A 47 -5.81 -11.88 22.19
CA ILE A 47 -4.45 -11.96 21.63
C ILE A 47 -3.98 -10.59 21.12
N TYR A 48 -4.83 -9.87 20.38
CA TYR A 48 -4.50 -8.51 19.92
C TYR A 48 -4.39 -7.51 21.08
N GLY A 49 -5.23 -7.64 22.11
CA GLY A 49 -5.13 -6.86 23.34
C GLY A 49 -3.78 -7.06 24.03
N TRP A 50 -3.35 -8.31 24.20
CA TRP A 50 -2.06 -8.65 24.80
C TRP A 50 -0.88 -8.12 23.99
N ARG A 51 -0.93 -8.21 22.64
CA ARG A 51 0.10 -7.59 21.78
C ARG A 51 0.23 -6.10 22.06
N ARG A 52 -0.88 -5.37 22.21
CA ARG A 52 -0.88 -3.94 22.52
C ARG A 52 -0.33 -3.65 23.92
N ASP A 53 -0.76 -4.40 24.92
CA ASP A 53 -0.37 -4.17 26.31
C ASP A 53 1.10 -4.53 26.56
N LEU A 54 1.57 -5.65 26.01
CA LEU A 54 2.98 -6.05 26.11
C LEU A 54 3.89 -5.13 25.30
N LYS A 55 3.41 -4.57 24.18
CA LYS A 55 4.15 -3.53 23.44
C LYS A 55 4.33 -2.27 24.27
N LYS A 56 3.30 -1.82 24.98
CA LYS A 56 3.40 -0.68 25.91
C LYS A 56 4.39 -0.94 27.06
N LYS A 57 4.51 -2.20 27.49
CA LYS A 57 5.48 -2.63 28.52
C LYS A 57 6.90 -2.86 27.97
N GLY A 58 7.12 -2.75 26.65
CA GLY A 58 8.41 -3.08 26.02
C GLY A 58 8.75 -4.58 25.99
N LEU A 59 7.81 -5.45 26.38
CA LEU A 59 8.01 -6.90 26.46
C LEU A 59 7.76 -7.59 25.10
N TRP A 60 6.89 -7.00 24.27
CA TRP A 60 6.58 -7.49 22.94
C TRP A 60 6.94 -6.47 21.86
N SER A 61 7.84 -6.84 20.96
CA SER A 61 8.12 -6.08 19.74
C SER A 61 7.90 -7.03 18.55
N PRO A 62 7.06 -6.67 17.58
CA PRO A 62 6.91 -7.44 16.34
C PRO A 62 8.23 -7.48 15.54
N ASP A 63 9.14 -6.55 15.84
CA ASP A 63 10.42 -6.34 15.18
C ASP A 63 11.46 -7.40 15.60
N ARG A 64 11.19 -8.23 16.61
CA ARG A 64 12.02 -9.42 16.89
C ARG A 64 11.96 -10.47 15.77
N GLY A 65 10.99 -10.38 14.85
CA GLY A 65 10.88 -11.29 13.70
C GLY A 65 10.58 -10.61 12.36
N ALA A 66 10.17 -9.35 12.35
CA ALA A 66 10.01 -8.58 11.12
C ALA A 66 11.37 -8.03 10.67
N VAL A 67 12.05 -8.77 9.81
CA VAL A 67 13.25 -8.28 9.12
C VAL A 67 12.80 -7.54 7.86
N PHE A 68 13.25 -6.30 7.69
CA PHE A 68 13.16 -5.63 6.39
C PHE A 68 14.20 -6.26 5.47
N LEU A 69 13.76 -7.11 4.54
CA LEU A 69 14.64 -7.55 3.48
C LEU A 69 14.68 -6.47 2.39
N PRO A 70 15.87 -5.96 2.01
CA PRO A 70 15.99 -5.14 0.82
C PRO A 70 15.56 -5.99 -0.39
N LEU A 71 14.55 -5.51 -1.10
CA LEU A 71 14.17 -6.05 -2.40
C LEU A 71 14.77 -5.15 -3.46
N ASP A 72 15.81 -5.65 -4.13
CA ASP A 72 16.28 -5.03 -5.36
C ASP A 72 15.23 -5.30 -6.45
N PHE A 73 14.44 -4.29 -6.75
CA PHE A 73 13.73 -4.23 -8.02
C PHE A 73 14.82 -3.99 -9.06
N GLY A 74 15.44 -5.08 -9.53
CA GLY A 74 16.42 -5.04 -10.60
C GLY A 74 15.88 -4.11 -11.67
N THR A 75 16.69 -3.11 -12.06
CA THR A 75 16.31 -1.97 -12.87
C THR A 75 15.26 -2.41 -13.86
N GLN A 76 13.98 -2.10 -13.58
CA GLN A 76 12.97 -2.23 -14.61
C GLN A 76 13.54 -1.36 -15.71
N SER A 77 13.96 -1.96 -16.82
CA SER A 77 14.08 -1.20 -18.06
C SER A 77 12.77 -0.43 -18.11
N GLU A 78 12.87 0.90 -18.04
CA GLU A 78 11.72 1.75 -18.34
C GLU A 78 11.03 1.10 -19.53
N PRO A 79 9.70 0.86 -19.49
CA PRO A 79 9.03 0.32 -20.66
C PRO A 79 9.48 1.18 -21.82
N ALA A 80 10.26 0.59 -22.73
CA ALA A 80 10.99 1.31 -23.76
C ALA A 80 10.00 2.30 -24.33
N HIS A 81 10.27 3.59 -24.14
CA HIS A 81 9.38 4.66 -24.56
C HIS A 81 9.07 4.37 -26.03
N SER A 82 7.92 3.76 -26.27
CA SER A 82 7.49 3.49 -27.63
C SER A 82 7.29 4.88 -28.18
N PRO A 83 7.99 5.29 -29.25
CA PRO A 83 7.70 6.56 -29.88
C PRO A 83 6.19 6.58 -30.12
N PRO A 84 5.49 7.70 -29.87
CA PRO A 84 4.06 7.76 -30.08
C PRO A 84 3.79 7.27 -31.49
N ALA A 85 3.10 6.13 -31.61
CA ALA A 85 2.96 5.41 -32.86
C ALA A 85 2.11 6.19 -33.89
N ARG A 86 1.65 7.39 -33.54
CA ARG A 86 0.87 8.30 -34.39
C ARG A 86 1.16 9.77 -34.03
N PRO A 87 1.28 10.66 -35.03
CA PRO A 87 1.30 12.11 -34.80
C PRO A 87 0.05 12.54 -34.01
N VAL A 88 0.26 13.19 -32.86
CA VAL A 88 -0.84 13.76 -32.06
C VAL A 88 -1.07 15.17 -32.56
N PHE A 89 -2.20 15.38 -33.22
CA PHE A 89 -2.59 16.71 -33.67
C PHE A 89 -3.17 17.52 -32.52
N VAL A 90 -2.61 18.71 -32.29
CA VAL A 90 -3.08 19.70 -31.33
C VAL A 90 -3.88 20.76 -32.09
N GLU A 91 -5.05 21.13 -31.56
CA GLU A 91 -5.85 22.24 -32.06
C GLU A 91 -5.79 23.39 -31.07
N LEU A 92 -5.30 24.54 -31.53
CA LEU A 92 -5.22 25.78 -30.79
C LEU A 92 -6.27 26.76 -31.32
N ARG A 93 -7.14 27.24 -30.45
CA ARG A 93 -8.13 28.28 -30.77
C ARG A 93 -7.59 29.64 -30.38
N LEU A 94 -7.55 30.56 -31.34
CA LEU A 94 -7.02 31.91 -31.17
C LEU A 94 -8.13 32.89 -30.75
N GLY A 95 -7.75 34.03 -30.18
CA GLY A 95 -8.70 35.04 -29.69
C GLY A 95 -9.60 35.67 -30.76
N ASN A 96 -9.19 35.56 -32.03
CA ASN A 96 -9.95 36.00 -33.20
C ASN A 96 -10.99 34.96 -33.72
N GLY A 97 -11.13 33.83 -33.03
CA GLY A 97 -12.08 32.77 -33.40
C GLY A 97 -11.58 31.78 -34.46
N ARG A 98 -10.35 31.92 -34.97
CA ARG A 98 -9.73 30.93 -35.87
C ARG A 98 -9.08 29.79 -35.10
N CYS A 99 -8.97 28.63 -35.74
CA CYS A 99 -8.30 27.46 -35.19
C CYS A 99 -7.06 27.11 -35.99
N LEU A 100 -5.95 26.84 -35.30
CA LEU A 100 -4.72 26.30 -35.85
C LEU A 100 -4.58 24.83 -35.45
N ARG A 101 -4.40 23.94 -36.42
CA ARG A 101 -4.17 22.52 -36.18
C ARG A 101 -2.77 22.14 -36.64
N PHE A 102 -1.98 21.58 -35.73
CA PHE A 102 -0.58 21.23 -35.99
C PHE A 102 -0.19 19.95 -35.26
N ASP A 103 0.92 19.34 -35.66
CA ASP A 103 1.45 18.16 -34.99
C ASP A 103 2.19 18.53 -33.69
N SER A 104 2.05 17.71 -32.65
CA SER A 104 2.69 17.91 -31.34
C SER A 104 4.23 18.01 -31.38
N SER A 105 4.89 17.52 -32.42
CA SER A 105 6.34 17.63 -32.61
C SER A 105 6.76 18.88 -33.39
N MET A 106 5.84 19.81 -33.68
CA MET A 106 6.16 21.04 -34.40
C MET A 106 7.06 21.96 -33.58
N ASP A 107 8.07 22.53 -34.24
CA ASP A 107 9.01 23.47 -33.63
C ASP A 107 8.30 24.73 -33.07
N GLY A 108 8.78 25.20 -31.92
CA GLY A 108 8.17 26.28 -31.17
C GLY A 108 8.30 27.66 -31.84
N GLU A 109 9.39 27.93 -32.56
CA GLU A 109 9.55 29.19 -33.30
C GLU A 109 8.59 29.23 -34.48
N ALA A 110 8.48 28.13 -35.22
CA ALA A 110 7.52 27.98 -36.31
C ALA A 110 6.07 28.13 -35.84
N LEU A 111 5.70 27.48 -34.73
CA LEU A 111 4.37 27.60 -34.13
C LEU A 111 4.05 29.05 -33.72
N THR A 112 5.00 29.74 -33.10
CA THR A 112 4.83 31.14 -32.69
C THR A 112 4.65 32.06 -33.90
N GLY A 113 5.41 31.84 -34.98
CA GLY A 113 5.25 32.58 -36.23
C GLY A 113 3.87 32.39 -36.85
N LEU A 114 3.38 31.14 -36.90
CA LEU A 114 2.03 30.81 -37.40
C LEU A 114 0.93 31.44 -36.55
N ILE A 115 1.05 31.42 -35.22
CA ILE A 115 0.10 32.07 -34.32
C ILE A 115 0.01 33.56 -34.65
N ARG A 116 1.14 34.27 -34.74
CA ARG A 116 1.15 35.71 -35.05
C ARG A 116 0.56 36.02 -36.43
N ALA A 117 0.92 35.23 -37.45
CA ALA A 117 0.39 35.42 -38.80
C ALA A 117 -1.13 35.18 -38.86
N VAL A 118 -1.62 34.13 -38.21
CA VAL A 118 -3.05 33.81 -38.12
C VAL A 118 -3.75 34.73 -37.12
N GLU A 119 -3.07 35.44 -36.23
CA GLU A 119 -3.70 36.48 -35.42
C GLU A 119 -3.88 37.80 -36.16
N ALA A 120 -2.92 38.17 -37.01
CA ALA A 120 -2.88 39.44 -37.72
C ALA A 120 -3.68 39.49 -39.04
N ALA A 121 -4.01 38.34 -39.64
CA ALA A 121 -4.77 38.24 -40.90
C ALA A 121 -6.26 38.58 -40.74
#